data_AF-A0A7C3E7X6-F1
#
_entry.id   AF-A0A7C3E7X6-F1
#
_cell.length_a   1.000
_cell.length_b   1.000
_cell.length_c   1.000
_cell.angle_alpha   90.00
_cell.angle_beta   90.00
_cell.angle_gamma   90.00
#
_symmetry.space_group_name_H-M   'P 1'
#
loop_
_entity.id
_entity.type
_entity.pdbx_description
1 polymer ?
#
loop_
_entity_poly.entity_id
_entity_poly.type
_entity_poly.pdbx_seq_one_letter_code
_entity_poly.pdbx_strand_id
1 'polypeptide(L)'
;MRKQSLAVLLTFFISGFSFASEQGAIDLVVVLDTSSSMYAHNKEVSDYIIGPLLKDFLRYGDTFHLISFSSTAKTEISRKIARRLVLSVLLKC
;
A
#
# COMPACT_ATOMS: atom_id res chain seq x y z
N MET A 1 41.44 31.31 -1.90
CA MET A 1 41.14 30.11 -2.72
C MET A 1 40.65 28.92 -1.88
N ARG A 2 41.35 28.47 -0.83
CA ARG A 2 40.96 27.29 -0.01
C ARG A 2 39.58 27.38 0.70
N LYS A 3 39.15 28.57 1.13
CA LYS A 3 37.82 28.78 1.75
C LYS A 3 36.66 28.69 0.76
N GLN A 4 36.89 29.07 -0.51
CA GLN A 4 35.88 29.01 -1.56
C GLN A 4 35.68 27.57 -2.07
N SER A 5 36.74 26.77 -2.15
CA SER A 5 36.62 25.33 -2.43
C SER A 5 35.84 24.58 -1.34
N LEU A 6 36.00 24.98 -0.08
CA LEU A 6 35.25 24.38 1.04
C LEU A 6 33.75 24.71 0.97
N ALA A 7 33.42 25.95 0.60
CA ALA A 7 32.04 26.38 0.43
C ALA A 7 31.34 25.64 -0.71
N VAL A 8 32.02 25.45 -1.85
CA VAL A 8 31.48 24.69 -2.99
C VAL A 8 31.23 23.21 -2.62
N LEU A 9 32.16 22.59 -1.89
CA LEU A 9 32.00 21.21 -1.43
C LEU A 9 30.81 21.05 -0.48
N LEU A 10 30.63 22.01 0.44
CA LEU A 10 29.52 22.00 1.40
C LEU A 10 28.17 22.16 0.68
N THR A 11 28.07 23.05 -0.30
CA THR A 11 26.86 23.24 -1.09
C THR A 11 26.51 21.98 -1.90
N PHE A 12 27.52 21.29 -2.47
CA PHE A 12 27.31 20.06 -3.22
C PHE A 12 26.80 18.91 -2.33
N PHE A 13 27.33 18.80 -1.11
CA PHE A 13 26.85 17.83 -0.11
C PHE A 13 25.41 18.08 0.32
N ILE A 14 24.99 19.34 0.47
CA ILE A 14 23.62 19.69 0.89
C ILE A 14 22.62 19.43 -0.26
N SER A 15 23.00 19.72 -1.51
CA SER A 15 22.11 19.51 -2.67
C SER A 15 21.77 18.04 -2.95
N GLY A 16 22.59 17.09 -2.49
CA GLY A 16 22.36 15.65 -2.69
C GLY A 16 21.23 15.07 -1.84
N PHE A 17 20.85 15.73 -0.74
CA PHE A 17 19.84 15.21 0.20
C PHE A 17 18.40 15.58 -0.16
N SER A 18 18.18 16.54 -1.07
CA SER A 18 16.83 17.06 -1.37
C SER A 18 16.01 16.19 -2.32
N PHE A 19 16.54 15.08 -2.81
CA PHE A 19 15.84 14.15 -3.72
C PHE A 19 15.35 12.87 -3.04
N ALA A 20 15.11 12.90 -1.73
CA ALA A 20 14.27 11.90 -1.10
C ALA A 20 12.83 12.14 -1.58
N SER A 21 12.45 11.47 -2.68
CA SER A 21 11.08 11.40 -3.18
C SER A 21 10.15 11.08 -2.02
N GLU A 22 9.39 12.08 -1.58
CA GLU A 22 8.27 11.88 -0.65
C GLU A 22 7.19 11.15 -1.45
N GLN A 23 7.33 9.83 -1.55
CA GLN A 23 6.27 8.98 -2.06
C GLN A 23 5.13 9.10 -1.05
N GLY A 24 4.19 10.01 -1.33
CA GLY A 24 3.04 10.28 -0.47
C GLY A 24 2.25 9.00 -0.19
N ALA A 25 1.53 9.00 0.92
CA ALA A 25 0.64 7.89 1.26
C ALA A 25 -0.34 7.60 0.12
N ILE A 26 -0.53 6.32 -0.20
CA ILE A 26 -1.44 5.88 -1.26
C ILE A 26 -2.70 5.23 -0.68
N ASP A 27 -3.79 5.29 -1.45
CA ASP A 27 -5.02 4.55 -1.16
C ASP A 27 -5.15 3.39 -2.16
N LEU A 28 -5.01 2.16 -1.67
CA LEU A 28 -5.18 0.94 -2.46
C LEU A 28 -6.63 0.46 -2.35
N VAL A 29 -7.36 0.51 -3.46
CA VAL A 29 -8.75 0.04 -3.56
C VAL A 29 -8.80 -1.28 -4.32
N VAL A 30 -9.27 -2.33 -3.65
CA VAL A 30 -9.51 -3.66 -4.23
C VAL A 30 -11.02 -3.89 -4.32
N VAL A 31 -11.49 -4.17 -5.53
CA VAL A 31 -12.90 -4.50 -5.78
C VAL A 31 -12.99 -5.98 -6.12
N LEU A 32 -13.66 -6.75 -5.26
CA LEU A 32 -13.74 -8.21 -5.36
C LEU A 32 -15.14 -8.65 -5.77
N ASP A 33 -15.24 -9.41 -6.86
CA ASP A 33 -16.48 -10.08 -7.25
C ASP A 33 -16.70 -11.32 -6.37
N THR A 34 -17.84 -11.35 -5.70
CA THR A 34 -18.31 -12.43 -4.81
C THR A 34 -19.61 -13.05 -5.32
N SER A 35 -19.88 -12.93 -6.63
CA SER A 35 -21.00 -13.58 -7.32
C SER A 35 -20.92 -15.11 -7.22
N SER A 36 -22.06 -15.79 -7.40
CA SER A 36 -22.15 -17.25 -7.28
C SER A 36 -21.30 -17.98 -8.33
N SER A 37 -21.08 -17.38 -9.51
CA SER A 37 -20.16 -17.88 -10.53
C SER A 37 -18.69 -17.87 -10.08
N MET A 38 -18.33 -16.98 -9.15
CA MET A 38 -16.98 -16.88 -8.60
C MET A 38 -16.73 -17.80 -7.40
N TYR A 39 -17.76 -18.48 -6.88
CA TYR A 39 -17.69 -19.27 -5.65
C TYR A 39 -16.61 -20.37 -5.68
N ALA A 40 -16.43 -21.04 -6.82
CA ALA A 40 -15.45 -22.11 -6.97
C ALA A 40 -13.98 -21.62 -6.85
N HIS A 41 -13.73 -20.34 -7.12
CA HIS A 41 -12.39 -19.73 -7.11
C HIS A 41 -12.19 -18.72 -5.98
N ASN A 42 -13.23 -18.46 -5.17
CA ASN A 42 -13.24 -17.37 -4.19
C ASN A 42 -12.14 -17.52 -3.12
N LYS A 43 -11.88 -18.76 -2.68
CA LYS A 43 -10.83 -19.05 -1.69
C LYS A 43 -9.43 -18.87 -2.27
N GLU A 44 -9.20 -19.32 -3.49
CA GLU A 44 -7.90 -19.21 -4.16
C GLU A 44 -7.59 -17.76 -4.51
N VAL A 45 -8.56 -17.00 -5.02
CA VAL A 45 -8.40 -15.57 -5.33
C VAL A 45 -8.09 -14.76 -4.07
N SER A 46 -8.80 -15.00 -2.97
CA SER A 46 -8.57 -14.27 -1.72
C SER A 46 -7.19 -14.58 -1.12
N ASP A 47 -6.82 -15.86 -1.05
CA ASP A 47 -5.54 -16.29 -0.46
C ASP A 47 -4.33 -15.89 -1.31
N TYR A 48 -4.43 -15.95 -2.65
CA TYR A 48 -3.30 -15.70 -3.56
C TYR A 48 -3.15 -14.24 -3.99
N ILE A 49 -4.22 -13.45 -4.02
CA ILE A 49 -4.15 -12.08 -4.54
C ILE A 49 -4.04 -11.09 -3.38
N ILE A 50 -4.87 -11.21 -2.35
CA ILE A 50 -4.93 -10.20 -1.29
C ILE A 50 -3.69 -10.27 -0.39
N GLY A 51 -3.23 -11.48 -0.03
CA GLY A 51 -2.05 -11.64 0.83
C GLY A 51 -0.78 -10.98 0.29
N PRO A 52 -0.34 -11.33 -0.94
CA PRO A 52 0.84 -10.71 -1.56
C PRO A 52 0.65 -9.22 -1.85
N LEU A 53 -0.52 -8.79 -2.34
CA LEU A 53 -0.79 -7.37 -2.62
C LEU A 53 -0.64 -6.51 -1.36
N LEU A 54 -1.21 -6.95 -0.24
CA LEU A 54 -1.11 -6.22 1.02
C LEU A 54 0.33 -6.19 1.55
N LYS A 55 1.15 -7.21 1.26
CA LYS A 55 2.52 -7.30 1.74
C LYS A 55 3.50 -6.47 0.93
N ASP A 56 3.33 -6.47 -0.39
CA ASP A 56 4.34 -5.95 -1.31
C ASP A 56 4.03 -4.50 -1.75
N PHE A 57 2.76 -4.07 -1.68
CA PHE A 57 2.35 -2.75 -2.16
C PHE A 57 2.01 -1.76 -1.04
N LEU A 58 1.60 -2.22 0.15
CA LEU A 58 1.24 -1.31 1.25
C LEU A 58 2.42 -1.00 2.15
N ARG A 59 2.60 0.29 2.42
CA ARG A 59 3.58 0.86 3.34
C ARG A 59 2.86 1.46 4.54
N TYR A 60 3.65 1.80 5.55
CA TYR A 60 3.14 2.53 6.69
C TYR A 60 2.59 3.88 6.22
N GLY A 61 1.35 4.21 6.62
CA GLY A 61 0.68 5.44 6.24
C GLY A 61 -0.33 5.30 5.11
N ASP A 62 -0.24 4.23 4.32
CA ASP A 62 -1.18 3.93 3.23
C ASP A 62 -2.54 3.50 3.76
N THR A 63 -3.58 3.62 2.93
CA THR A 63 -4.93 3.14 3.24
C THR A 63 -5.31 2.00 2.31
N PHE A 64 -5.89 0.94 2.88
CA PHE A 64 -6.43 -0.18 2.14
C PHE A 64 -7.96 -0.15 2.17
N HIS A 65 -8.59 -0.32 1.01
CA HIS A 65 -10.03 -0.47 0.86
C HIS A 65 -10.34 -1.78 0.14
N LEU A 66 -11.22 -2.61 0.71
CA LEU A 66 -11.77 -3.80 0.07
C LEU A 66 -13.27 -3.62 -0.10
N ILE A 67 -13.74 -3.68 -1.34
CA ILE A 67 -15.15 -3.59 -1.69
C ILE A 67 -15.56 -4.91 -2.33
N SER A 68 -16.33 -5.72 -1.60
CA SER A 68 -16.90 -6.96 -2.12
C SER A 68 -18.29 -6.69 -2.71
N PHE A 69 -18.55 -7.17 -3.91
CA PHE A 69 -19.84 -6.99 -4.59
C PHE A 69 -20.38 -8.30 -5.16
N SER A 70 -21.70 -8.39 -5.32
CA SER A 70 -22.32 -9.39 -6.21
C SER A 70 -23.40 -8.73 -7.06
N SER A 71 -24.64 -8.66 -6.58
CA SER A 71 -25.73 -7.89 -7.20
C SER A 71 -25.80 -6.46 -6.64
N THR A 72 -25.29 -6.27 -5.43
CA THR A 72 -25.11 -5.00 -4.73
C THR A 72 -23.79 -5.05 -3.95
N ALA A 73 -23.30 -3.90 -3.50
CA ALA A 73 -22.13 -3.86 -2.60
C ALA A 73 -22.48 -4.56 -1.29
N LYS A 74 -21.67 -5.55 -0.90
CA LYS A 74 -21.92 -6.38 0.28
C LYS A 74 -21.11 -5.97 1.49
N THR A 75 -19.84 -5.62 1.30
CA THR A 75 -18.93 -5.33 2.41
C THR A 75 -17.85 -4.37 1.94
N GLU A 76 -17.67 -3.31 2.73
CA GLU A 76 -16.58 -2.36 2.57
C GLU A 76 -15.69 -2.43 3.82
N ILE A 77 -14.40 -2.71 3.63
CA ILE A 77 -13.40 -2.64 4.68
C ILE A 77 -12.43 -1.52 4.30
N SER A 78 -12.35 -0.47 5.11
CA SER A 78 -11.30 0.55 4.99
C SER A 78 -10.38 0.55 6.21
N ARG A 79 -9.07 0.48 5.97
CA ARG A 79 -8.05 0.41 7.03
C ARG A 79 -6.82 1.20 6.65
N LYS A 80 -6.46 2.16 7.50
CA LYS A 80 -5.15 2.81 7.47
C LYS A 80 -4.08 1.89 8.06
N ILE A 81 -2.98 1.71 7.34
CA ILE A 81 -1.88 0.84 7.73
C ILE A 81 -1.00 1.56 8.77
N ALA A 82 -1.34 1.34 10.03
CA ALA A 82 -0.61 1.89 11.17
C ALA A 82 0.35 0.88 11.83
N ARG A 83 0.21 -0.44 11.59
CA ARG A 83 1.11 -1.49 12.12
C ARG A 83 1.11 -2.71 11.21
N ARG A 84 2.21 -3.48 11.22
CA ARG A 84 2.36 -4.74 10.45
C ARG A 84 1.30 -5.81 10.78
N LEU A 85 0.65 -5.71 11.94
CA LEU A 85 -0.34 -6.68 12.44
C LEU A 85 -1.72 -6.61 11.73
N VAL A 86 -1.97 -5.59 10.89
CA VAL A 86 -3.26 -5.42 10.19
C VAL A 86 -3.50 -6.53 9.15
N LEU A 87 -2.43 -7.12 8.59
CA LEU A 87 -2.51 -8.19 7.58
C LEU A 87 -3.27 -9.42 8.06
N SER A 88 -2.98 -9.87 9.29
CA SER A 88 -3.56 -11.11 9.84
C SER A 88 -5.04 -10.99 10.17
N VAL A 89 -5.55 -9.76 10.29
CA VAL A 89 -6.98 -9.48 10.52
C VAL A 89 -7.72 -9.40 9.18
N LEU A 90 -7.10 -8.80 8.15
CA LEU A 90 -7.66 -8.73 6.80
C LEU A 90 -7.77 -10.09 6.11
N LEU A 91 -6.81 -11.00 6.35
CA LEU A 91 -6.77 -12.35 5.77
C LEU A 91 -7.66 -13.37 6.49
N LYS A 92 -8.39 -12.97 7.55
CA LYS A 92 -9.32 -13.84 8.30
C LYS A 92 -10.79 -13.54 8.01
N CYS A 93 -11.07 -12.57 7.15
CA CYS A 93 -12.40 -12.31 6.59
C CYS A 93 -12.63 -13.19 5.37
#